data_AF-A0A3D3K1W1-F1
#
_entry.id   AF-A0A3D3K1W1-F1
#
_cell.length_a   1.000
_cell.length_b   1.000
_cell.length_c   1.000
_cell.angle_alpha   90.00
_cell.angle_beta   90.00
_cell.angle_gamma   90.00
#
_symmetry.space_group_name_H-M   'P 1'
#
loop_
_entity.id
_entity.type
_entity.pdbx_description
1 polymer ?
#
loop_
_entity_poly.entity_id
_entity_poly.type
_entity_poly.pdbx_seq_one_letter_code
_entity_poly.pdbx_strand_id
1 'polypeptide(L)'
;MESISVFEIIKVGIGPSSSHTMGPWNAASSFLNLIKRERQISEVKEVFLEFFGSLAKTGIGHGTDIAGMLGLSGENFKTIDTTTIDEKIEKIKSSNELHL
;
A
#
# COMPACT_ATOMS: atom_id res chain seq x y z
N MET A 1 7.16 24.44 -19.92
CA MET A 1 7.37 24.47 -18.46
C MET A 1 6.22 23.67 -17.87
N GLU A 2 6.52 22.58 -17.15
CA GLU A 2 5.45 21.84 -16.46
C GLU A 2 4.87 22.75 -15.36
N SER A 3 3.54 22.83 -15.29
CA SER A 3 2.82 23.56 -14.25
C SER A 3 2.59 22.65 -13.05
N ILE A 4 2.99 23.09 -11.85
CA ILE A 4 2.72 22.37 -10.61
C ILE A 4 1.40 22.87 -10.01
N SER A 5 0.50 21.95 -9.72
CA SER A 5 -0.78 22.26 -9.07
C SER A 5 -0.63 22.38 -7.55
N VAL A 6 -1.42 23.25 -6.90
CA VAL A 6 -1.47 23.34 -5.43
C VAL A 6 -1.87 22.00 -4.79
N PHE A 7 -2.69 21.20 -5.49
CA PHE A 7 -3.10 19.87 -5.04
C PHE A 7 -1.98 18.82 -5.15
N GLU A 8 -0.90 19.12 -5.86
CA GLU A 8 0.29 18.26 -5.89
C GLU A 8 1.18 18.50 -4.66
N ILE A 9 1.12 19.70 -4.09
CA ILE A 9 1.87 20.14 -2.91
C ILE A 9 1.08 19.79 -1.64
N ILE A 10 -0.22 20.08 -1.60
CA ILE A 10 -1.09 19.86 -0.44
C ILE A 10 -2.02 18.69 -0.73
N LYS A 11 -1.76 17.55 -0.08
CA LYS A 11 -2.50 16.28 -0.27
C LYS A 11 -3.05 15.76 1.04
N VAL A 12 -4.30 15.29 1.01
CA VAL A 12 -4.85 14.42 2.06
C VAL A 12 -4.19 13.05 1.94
N GLY A 13 -3.74 12.53 3.07
CA GLY A 13 -2.94 11.32 3.12
C GLY A 13 -2.92 10.67 4.50
N ILE A 14 -2.14 9.61 4.61
CA ILE A 14 -1.87 8.91 5.86
C ILE A 14 -0.40 9.05 6.23
N GLY A 15 -0.14 9.28 7.52
CA GLY A 15 1.22 9.29 8.07
C GLY A 15 1.78 7.89 8.28
N PRO A 16 3.06 7.78 8.69
CA PRO A 16 3.95 8.88 9.06
C PRO A 16 4.70 9.54 7.88
N SER A 17 4.72 8.93 6.68
CA SER A 17 5.56 9.40 5.57
C SER A 17 4.88 9.35 4.20
N SER A 18 4.98 10.44 3.45
CA SER A 18 4.52 10.46 2.06
C SER A 18 5.30 9.48 1.17
N SER A 19 6.62 9.43 1.32
CA SER A 19 7.49 8.60 0.46
C SER A 19 7.56 7.14 0.89
N HIS A 20 7.43 6.85 2.19
CA HIS A 20 7.57 5.48 2.72
C HIS A 20 6.22 4.86 3.11
N THR A 21 5.14 5.63 3.21
CA THR A 21 3.80 5.09 3.47
C THR A 21 2.92 5.23 2.23
N MET A 22 2.61 6.46 1.79
CA MET A 22 1.69 6.66 0.68
C MET A 22 2.26 6.19 -0.67
N GLY A 23 3.55 6.37 -0.93
CA GLY A 23 4.21 5.89 -2.15
C GLY A 23 4.05 4.37 -2.34
N PRO A 24 4.53 3.55 -1.37
CA PRO A 24 4.36 2.10 -1.40
C PRO A 24 2.89 1.65 -1.48
N TRP A 25 1.98 2.30 -0.76
CA TRP A 25 0.55 1.99 -0.85
C TRP A 25 0.01 2.19 -2.26
N ASN A 26 0.30 3.35 -2.89
CA ASN A 26 -0.11 3.62 -4.27
C ASN A 26 0.49 2.61 -5.26
N ALA A 27 1.76 2.21 -5.06
CA ALA A 27 2.42 1.22 -5.90
C ALA A 27 1.72 -0.14 -5.80
N ALA A 28 1.43 -0.60 -4.57
CA ALA A 28 0.68 -1.83 -4.30
C ALA A 28 -0.72 -1.81 -4.92
N SER A 29 -1.49 -0.73 -4.73
CA SER A 29 -2.82 -0.59 -5.34
C SER A 29 -2.76 -0.55 -6.87
N SER A 30 -1.72 0.08 -7.44
CA SER A 30 -1.51 0.11 -8.89
C SER A 30 -1.21 -1.28 -9.44
N PHE A 31 -0.40 -2.07 -8.73
CA PHE A 31 -0.11 -3.46 -9.08
C PHE A 31 -1.36 -4.35 -8.98
N LEU A 32 -2.18 -4.16 -7.93
CA LEU A 32 -3.44 -4.88 -7.82
C LEU A 32 -4.39 -4.59 -8.98
N ASN A 33 -4.51 -3.31 -9.37
CA ASN A 33 -5.31 -2.91 -10.54
C ASN A 33 -4.76 -3.48 -11.85
N LEU A 34 -3.43 -3.58 -11.98
CA LEU A 34 -2.77 -4.24 -13.10
C LEU A 34 -3.18 -5.71 -13.19
N ILE A 35 -3.10 -6.46 -12.09
CA ILE A 35 -3.54 -7.86 -12.00
C ILE A 35 -5.01 -7.97 -12.39
N LYS A 36 -5.90 -7.16 -11.80
CA LYS A 36 -7.35 -7.17 -12.08
C LYS A 36 -7.68 -6.96 -13.55
N ARG A 37 -6.84 -6.22 -14.28
CA ARG A 37 -7.01 -5.94 -15.71
C ARG A 37 -6.45 -7.06 -16.60
N GLU A 38 -5.34 -7.67 -16.22
CA GLU A 38 -4.55 -8.53 -17.12
C GLU A 38 -4.67 -10.02 -16.82
N ARG A 39 -5.22 -10.39 -15.66
CA ARG A 39 -5.34 -11.77 -15.16
C ARG A 39 -6.66 -11.96 -14.41
N GLN A 40 -7.12 -13.20 -14.29
CA GLN A 40 -8.18 -13.53 -13.34
C GLN A 40 -7.57 -13.58 -11.94
N ILE A 41 -8.11 -12.80 -11.00
CA ILE A 41 -7.61 -12.77 -9.62
C ILE A 41 -7.62 -14.15 -8.95
N SER A 42 -8.59 -15.00 -9.30
CA SER A 42 -8.72 -16.37 -8.80
C SER A 42 -7.53 -17.27 -9.18
N GLU A 43 -6.74 -16.90 -10.18
CA GLU A 43 -5.54 -17.63 -10.60
C GLU A 43 -4.29 -17.22 -9.81
N VAL A 44 -4.33 -16.08 -9.10
CA VAL A 44 -3.19 -15.61 -8.31
C VAL A 44 -3.06 -16.46 -7.04
N LYS A 45 -1.92 -17.12 -6.89
CA LYS A 45 -1.62 -17.96 -5.72
C LYS A 45 -0.80 -17.24 -4.65
N GLU A 46 0.07 -16.34 -5.09
CA GLU A 46 1.00 -15.64 -4.21
C GLU A 46 1.40 -14.32 -4.85
N VAL A 47 1.71 -13.35 -4.00
CA VAL A 47 2.26 -12.05 -4.38
C VAL A 47 3.45 -11.75 -3.49
N PHE A 48 4.51 -11.22 -4.08
CA PHE A 48 5.71 -10.82 -3.36
C PHE A 48 5.86 -9.31 -3.39
N LEU A 49 6.16 -8.75 -2.23
CA LEU A 49 6.59 -7.36 -2.08
C LEU A 49 8.02 -7.35 -1.55
N GLU A 50 8.92 -6.82 -2.35
CA GLU A 50 10.31 -6.61 -1.96
C GLU A 50 10.61 -5.11 -1.96
N PHE A 51 11.12 -4.63 -0.84
CA PHE A 51 11.56 -3.25 -0.70
C PHE A 51 13.09 -3.19 -0.81
N PHE A 52 13.59 -2.18 -1.52
CA PHE A 52 15.02 -2.01 -1.76
C PHE A 52 15.54 -0.68 -1.20
N GLY A 53 16.85 -0.60 -0.97
CA GLY A 53 17.52 0.64 -0.63
C GLY A 53 17.01 1.31 0.65
N SER A 54 16.68 2.59 0.58
CA SER A 54 16.16 3.36 1.74
C SER A 54 14.81 2.84 2.23
N LEU A 55 13.92 2.43 1.32
CA LEU A 55 12.61 1.86 1.67
C LEU A 55 12.74 0.61 2.55
N ALA A 56 13.70 -0.25 2.24
CA ALA A 56 13.98 -1.45 3.03
C ALA A 56 14.54 -1.09 4.42
N LYS A 57 15.48 -0.15 4.47
CA LYS A 57 16.23 0.19 5.70
C LYS A 57 15.36 0.82 6.77
N THR A 58 14.38 1.64 6.38
CA THR A 58 13.56 2.40 7.34
C THR A 58 12.10 1.99 7.31
N GLY A 59 11.74 0.98 6.51
CA GLY A 59 10.36 0.71 6.13
C GLY A 59 9.45 0.35 7.29
N ILE A 60 9.91 -0.49 8.22
CA ILE A 60 9.12 -0.91 9.40
C ILE A 60 8.73 0.30 10.25
N GLY A 61 9.67 1.20 10.53
CA GLY A 61 9.40 2.41 11.32
C GLY A 61 8.51 3.44 10.61
N HIS A 62 8.34 3.32 9.29
CA HIS A 62 7.48 4.19 8.48
C HIS A 62 6.20 3.49 7.98
N GLY A 63 5.95 2.25 8.39
CA GLY A 63 4.79 1.46 7.95
C GLY A 63 4.79 1.11 6.46
N THR A 64 5.96 0.98 5.83
CA THR A 64 6.09 0.61 4.42
C THR A 64 5.51 -0.77 4.13
N ASP A 65 5.74 -1.72 5.03
CA ASP A 65 5.20 -3.07 5.00
C ASP A 65 3.67 -3.08 5.14
N ILE A 66 3.16 -2.31 6.11
CA ILE A 66 1.72 -2.07 6.33
C ILE A 66 1.08 -1.47 5.08
N ALA A 67 1.69 -0.44 4.52
CA ALA A 67 1.22 0.22 3.30
C ALA A 67 1.16 -0.75 2.11
N GLY A 68 2.16 -1.62 1.96
CA GLY A 68 2.17 -2.68 0.95
C GLY A 68 1.02 -3.66 1.14
N MET A 69 0.84 -4.19 2.35
CA MET A 69 -0.23 -5.14 2.68
C MET A 69 -1.63 -4.56 2.44
N LEU A 70 -1.90 -3.35 2.93
CA LEU A 70 -3.21 -2.72 2.78
C LEU A 70 -3.48 -2.29 1.34
N GLY A 71 -2.45 -1.80 0.63
CA GLY A 71 -2.58 -1.45 -0.78
C GLY A 71 -2.90 -2.64 -1.67
N LEU A 72 -2.31 -3.81 -1.39
CA LEU A 72 -2.65 -5.07 -2.07
C LEU A 72 -3.98 -5.67 -1.60
N SER A 73 -4.46 -5.28 -0.41
CA SER A 73 -5.80 -5.65 0.09
C SER A 73 -6.93 -4.80 -0.52
N GLY A 74 -6.60 -3.89 -1.45
CA GLY A 74 -7.57 -2.99 -2.08
C GLY A 74 -8.02 -1.82 -1.21
N GLU A 75 -7.39 -1.60 -0.05
CA GLU A 75 -7.71 -0.49 0.83
C GLU A 75 -7.25 0.85 0.24
N ASN A 76 -7.90 1.94 0.65
CA ASN A 76 -7.57 3.30 0.22
C ASN A 76 -7.17 4.16 1.41
N PHE A 77 -5.90 4.55 1.48
CA PHE A 77 -5.37 5.35 2.60
C PHE A 77 -6.06 6.71 2.81
N LYS A 78 -6.79 7.23 1.81
CA LYS A 78 -7.55 8.48 1.95
C LYS A 78 -8.88 8.30 2.69
N THR A 79 -9.39 7.07 2.74
CA THR A 79 -10.74 6.77 3.23
C THR A 79 -10.80 5.62 4.22
N ILE A 80 -9.67 4.94 4.47
CA ILE A 80 -9.58 3.85 5.44
C ILE A 80 -9.91 4.35 6.85
N ASP A 81 -10.65 3.53 7.61
CA ASP A 81 -10.76 3.72 9.05
C ASP A 81 -9.45 3.34 9.72
N THR A 82 -8.71 4.36 10.15
CA THR A 82 -7.38 4.21 10.74
C THR A 82 -7.40 3.41 12.04
N THR A 83 -8.54 3.30 12.72
CA THR A 83 -8.68 2.51 13.95
C THR A 83 -8.66 1.00 13.69
N THR A 84 -8.90 0.58 12.44
CA THR A 84 -8.97 -0.84 12.06
C THR A 84 -7.68 -1.37 11.44
N ILE A 85 -6.67 -0.50 11.24
CA ILE A 85 -5.42 -0.86 10.56
C ILE A 85 -4.71 -2.01 11.27
N ASP A 86 -4.51 -1.89 12.59
CA ASP A 86 -3.77 -2.89 13.36
C ASP A 86 -4.46 -4.25 13.31
N GLU A 87 -5.79 -4.29 13.45
CA GLU A 87 -6.58 -5.53 13.35
C GLU A 87 -6.43 -6.18 11.96
N LYS A 88 -6.54 -5.39 10.88
CA LYS A 88 -6.39 -5.90 9.50
C LYS A 88 -5.00 -6.49 9.27
N ILE A 89 -3.96 -5.82 9.76
CA ILE A 89 -2.58 -6.30 9.62
C ILE A 89 -2.33 -7.57 10.43
N GLU A 90 -2.79 -7.63 11.66
CA GLU A 90 -2.66 -8.84 12.48
C GLU A 90 -3.43 -10.02 11.89
N LYS A 91 -4.59 -9.77 11.27
CA LYS A 91 -5.30 -10.80 10.52
C LYS A 91 -4.47 -11.34 9.36
N ILE A 92 -3.90 -10.47 8.52
CA ILE A 92 -3.07 -10.89 7.38
C ILE A 92 -1.85 -11.70 7.86
N LYS A 93 -1.16 -11.24 8.90
CA LYS A 93 0.02 -11.93 9.45
C LYS A 93 -0.32 -13.28 10.08
N SER A 94 -1.46 -13.39 10.75
CA SER A 94 -1.87 -14.63 11.43
C SER A 94 -2.45 -15.67 10.46
N SER A 95 -3.21 -15.25 9.45
CA SER A 95 -3.76 -16.17 8.45
C SER A 95 -2.76 -16.53 7.35
N ASN A 96 -1.77 -15.68 7.08
CA ASN A 96 -0.95 -15.71 5.86
C ASN A 96 -1.80 -15.66 4.59
N GLU A 97 -2.97 -15.01 4.67
CA GLU A 97 -3.89 -14.84 3.55
C GLU A 97 -4.09 -13.34 3.27
N LEU A 98 -4.13 -13.01 1.99
CA LEU A 98 -4.35 -11.65 1.51
C LEU A 98 -5.55 -11.64 0.57
N HIS A 99 -6.48 -10.72 0.80
CA HIS A 99 -7.65 -10.55 -0.06
C HIS A 99 -7.36 -9.51 -1.15
N LEU A 100 -7.01 -9.98 -2.35
CA LEU A 100 -6.74 -9.15 -3.54
C LEU A 100 -8.04 -8.53 -4.12
#